data_AF-A0A4S4ENY5-F1
#
_entry.id   AF-A0A4S4ENY5-F1
#
_cell.length_a   1.000
_cell.length_b   1.000
_cell.length_c   1.000
_cell.angle_alpha   90.00
_cell.angle_beta   90.00
_cell.angle_gamma   90.00
#
_symmetry.space_group_name_H-M   'P 1'
#
loop_
_entity.id
_entity.type
_entity.pdbx_description
1 polymer ?
#
loop_
_entity_poly.entity_id
_entity_poly.type
_entity_poly.pdbx_seq_one_letter_code
_entity_poly.pdbx_strand_id
1 'polypeptide(L)'
;MLNITIFNDSSDIKQRINVFGSNTYEKPPAKSFLSFVFEAFKDTTIIILLVCAVFSLGFGIKQHGPTEGWYDGGSIIVAVILVVVVSAISNFRQSRQFDKLSDESSDLMKVEVVRNGRRQPISIFEVVVGDIACLKIDDQVLADGLFLDGYSLKVNESSMTGESDYVEVNETNNPFLLSSTKVTDGYNHMLITSVGMNAAWGVMLSSISRDSDEQTPLQAQLNKLISYIGKVGLMVAFLVLIVLLIRYFTGNTEDEHGNQEFNCDKTKANDVMNTVVRIVTAAVTTVVVAILEGLPLAMTLTLAYSMKRMMVENSMVRKLSAFETIGSTTTICTDKTDTFILNQIKVTEFWLRKEVMTDKASLKIAPNVLEMPHEGVDLNTTGEVYRQLSTAIPKIFGSPTELAILSWVMFDLAIDIDELKQGHEILHVKAFNLEKK
;
A
#
# COMPACT_ATOMS: atom_id res chain seq x y z
N MET A 1 7.37 -38.66 9.38
CA MET A 1 8.12 -37.39 9.36
C MET A 1 9.17 -37.45 8.27
N LEU A 2 8.98 -36.68 7.19
CA LEU A 2 10.03 -36.45 6.21
C LEU A 2 11.19 -35.70 6.91
N ASN A 3 12.34 -36.36 7.02
CA ASN A 3 13.58 -35.81 7.58
C ASN A 3 14.26 -34.82 6.59
N ILE A 4 13.47 -33.98 5.92
CA ILE A 4 14.00 -32.94 5.03
C ILE A 4 14.36 -31.75 5.91
N THR A 5 15.56 -31.78 6.47
CA THR A 5 16.12 -30.66 7.21
C THR A 5 17.02 -29.85 6.28
N ILE A 6 16.62 -28.62 6.02
CA ILE A 6 17.45 -27.67 5.29
C ILE A 6 18.42 -27.07 6.29
N PHE A 7 19.72 -27.24 6.05
CA PHE A 7 20.74 -26.64 6.89
C PHE A 7 20.73 -25.13 6.70
N ASN A 8 20.63 -24.37 7.80
CA ASN A 8 20.67 -22.91 7.82
C ASN A 8 22.11 -22.40 7.67
N ASP A 9 22.83 -22.83 6.63
CA ASP A 9 24.14 -22.30 6.30
C ASP A 9 23.99 -20.98 5.53
N SER A 10 24.52 -19.91 6.11
CA SER A 10 24.54 -18.57 5.49
C SER A 10 25.21 -18.53 4.11
N SER A 11 26.13 -19.45 3.82
CA SER A 11 26.80 -19.54 2.53
C SER A 11 25.90 -20.12 1.44
N ASP A 12 25.17 -21.20 1.77
CA ASP A 12 24.19 -21.84 0.88
C ASP A 12 23.02 -20.90 0.58
N ILE A 13 22.50 -20.21 1.59
CA ILE A 13 21.41 -19.22 1.42
C ILE A 13 21.84 -18.13 0.42
N LYS A 14 23.05 -17.58 0.55
CA LYS A 14 23.56 -16.58 -0.41
C LYS A 14 23.72 -17.14 -1.81
N GLN A 15 24.16 -18.39 -1.94
CA GLN A 15 24.31 -19.04 -3.24
C GLN A 15 22.94 -19.24 -3.91
N ARG A 16 21.92 -19.67 -3.17
CA ARG A 16 20.54 -19.80 -3.67
C ARG A 16 19.95 -18.46 -4.08
N ILE A 17 20.17 -17.40 -3.29
CA ILE A 17 19.75 -16.04 -3.64
C ILE A 17 20.40 -15.59 -4.96
N ASN A 18 21.70 -15.87 -5.14
CA ASN A 18 22.41 -15.50 -6.37
C ASN A 18 21.93 -16.27 -7.60
N VAL A 19 21.48 -17.52 -7.45
CA VAL A 19 21.06 -18.38 -8.56
C VAL A 19 19.57 -18.21 -8.89
N PHE A 20 18.71 -18.18 -7.88
CA PHE A 20 17.24 -18.20 -8.05
C PHE A 20 16.58 -16.84 -7.81
N GLY A 21 17.33 -15.86 -7.31
CA GLY A 21 16.83 -14.54 -6.94
C GLY A 21 16.40 -14.43 -5.47
N SER A 22 16.24 -13.19 -5.01
CA SER A 22 15.68 -12.87 -3.69
C SER A 22 14.16 -12.77 -3.73
N ASN A 23 13.50 -13.03 -2.60
CA ASN A 23 12.05 -12.86 -2.45
C ASN A 23 11.66 -11.38 -2.28
N THR A 24 12.06 -10.56 -3.25
CA THR A 24 11.82 -9.10 -3.28
C THR A 24 11.14 -8.75 -4.59
N TYR A 25 10.05 -8.00 -4.52
CA TYR A 25 9.44 -7.39 -5.70
C TYR A 25 10.26 -6.16 -6.12
N GLU A 26 10.51 -6.01 -7.42
CA GLU A 26 11.14 -4.78 -7.93
C GLU A 26 10.18 -3.62 -7.70
N LYS A 27 10.54 -2.75 -6.76
CA LYS A 27 9.89 -1.45 -6.65
C LYS A 27 10.30 -0.62 -7.87
N PRO A 28 9.39 0.13 -8.51
CA PRO A 28 9.79 1.07 -9.54
C PRO A 28 10.88 1.99 -8.98
N PRO A 29 11.92 2.32 -9.77
CA PRO A 29 13.03 3.11 -9.28
C PRO A 29 12.52 4.44 -8.74
N ALA A 30 12.99 4.84 -7.55
CA ALA A 30 12.60 6.09 -6.93
C ALA A 30 12.80 7.24 -7.92
N LYS A 31 11.72 7.94 -8.27
CA LYS A 31 11.76 9.06 -9.22
C LYS A 31 12.74 10.12 -8.70
N SER A 32 13.67 10.54 -9.56
CA SER A 32 14.59 11.64 -9.23
C SER A 32 13.82 12.95 -9.11
N PHE A 33 14.35 13.92 -8.35
CA PHE A 33 13.78 15.27 -8.26
C PHE A 33 13.56 15.90 -9.64
N LEU A 34 14.50 15.71 -10.57
CA LEU A 34 14.38 16.21 -11.95
C LEU A 34 13.22 15.55 -12.72
N SER A 35 12.90 14.29 -12.41
CA SER A 35 11.74 13.62 -13.00
C SER A 35 10.45 14.31 -12.57
N PHE A 36 10.33 14.69 -11.29
CA PHE A 36 9.15 15.43 -10.78
C PHE A 36 9.03 16.82 -11.40
N VAL A 37 10.16 17.51 -11.63
CA VAL A 37 10.16 18.80 -12.34
C VAL A 37 9.67 18.62 -13.78
N PHE A 38 10.17 17.62 -14.50
CA PHE A 38 9.75 17.35 -15.89
C PHE A 38 8.27 16.92 -15.98
N GLU A 39 7.80 16.14 -15.01
CA GLU A 39 6.41 15.71 -14.90
C GLU A 39 5.49 16.91 -14.63
N ALA A 40 5.91 17.88 -13.80
CA ALA A 40 5.19 19.13 -13.60
C ALA A 40 5.09 19.97 -14.89
N PHE A 41 6.13 20.01 -15.72
CA PHE A 41 6.08 20.71 -17.01
C PHE A 41 5.14 20.07 -18.04
N LYS A 42 4.74 18.81 -17.86
CA LYS A 42 3.74 18.15 -18.73
C LYS A 42 2.30 18.51 -18.38
N ASP A 43 2.06 19.19 -17.27
CA ASP A 43 0.72 19.62 -16.91
C ASP A 43 0.17 20.60 -17.96
N THR A 44 -1.05 20.35 -18.42
CA THR A 44 -1.70 21.15 -19.46
C THR A 44 -1.89 22.59 -19.00
N THR A 45 -2.10 22.84 -17.70
CA THR A 45 -2.25 24.19 -17.17
C THR A 45 -0.94 24.97 -17.20
N ILE A 46 0.17 24.34 -16.80
CA ILE A 46 1.51 24.93 -16.85
C ILE A 46 1.92 25.23 -18.29
N ILE A 47 1.57 24.35 -19.24
CA ILE A 47 1.80 24.60 -20.67
C ILE A 47 1.02 25.84 -21.13
N ILE A 48 -0.25 25.99 -20.76
CA ILE A 48 -1.06 27.17 -21.09
C ILE A 48 -0.44 28.44 -20.49
N LEU A 49 -0.02 28.41 -19.21
CA LEU A 49 0.63 29.54 -18.56
C LEU A 49 1.96 29.90 -19.22
N LEU A 50 2.75 28.92 -19.64
CA LEU A 50 4.02 29.15 -20.33
C LEU A 50 3.80 29.78 -21.71
N VAL A 51 2.76 29.34 -22.44
CA VAL A 51 2.32 29.95 -23.70
C VAL A 51 1.88 31.41 -23.46
N CYS A 52 1.07 31.65 -22.44
CA CYS A 52 0.65 33.00 -22.01
C CYS A 52 1.85 33.89 -21.65
N ALA A 53 2.84 33.35 -20.97
CA ALA A 53 4.05 34.08 -20.58
C ALA A 53 4.90 34.47 -21.80
N VAL A 54 5.04 33.57 -22.78
CA VAL A 54 5.74 33.85 -24.04
C VAL A 54 5.02 34.92 -24.85
N PHE A 55 3.68 34.84 -24.95
CA PHE A 55 2.89 35.88 -25.62
C PHE A 55 3.02 37.22 -24.89
N SER A 56 2.87 37.24 -23.57
CA SER A 56 3.00 38.45 -22.75
C SER A 56 4.40 39.09 -22.88
N LEU A 57 5.45 38.27 -22.92
CA LEU A 57 6.82 38.76 -23.12
C LEU A 57 7.01 39.37 -24.51
N GLY A 58 6.54 38.68 -25.57
CA GLY A 58 6.65 39.17 -26.94
C GLY A 58 5.87 40.46 -27.17
N PHE A 59 4.69 40.56 -26.56
CA PHE A 59 3.83 41.73 -26.61
C PHE A 59 4.36 42.89 -25.77
N GLY A 60 4.85 42.62 -24.56
CA GLY A 60 5.44 43.62 -23.67
C GLY A 60 6.67 44.29 -24.28
N ILE A 61 7.61 43.51 -24.84
CA ILE A 61 8.82 44.03 -25.50
C ILE A 61 8.46 44.91 -26.70
N LYS A 62 7.40 44.56 -27.44
CA LYS A 62 6.93 45.34 -28.60
C LYS A 62 6.31 46.67 -28.18
N GLN A 63 5.60 46.71 -27.05
CA GLN A 63 4.84 47.89 -26.60
C GLN A 63 5.70 48.89 -25.80
N HIS A 64 6.50 48.42 -24.84
CA HIS A 64 7.27 49.27 -23.91
C HIS A 64 8.79 49.23 -24.17
N GLY A 65 9.22 48.59 -25.26
CA GLY A 65 10.63 48.40 -25.61
C GLY A 65 11.32 47.30 -24.78
N PRO A 66 12.59 46.97 -25.10
CA PRO A 66 13.30 45.85 -24.49
C PRO A 66 13.68 46.07 -23.02
N THR A 67 13.76 47.32 -22.56
CA THR A 67 14.21 47.68 -21.20
C THR A 67 13.11 47.58 -20.15
N GLU A 68 11.86 47.87 -20.52
CA GLU A 68 10.71 47.86 -19.59
C GLU A 68 9.66 46.81 -19.95
N GLY A 69 9.54 46.45 -21.24
CA GLY A 69 8.55 45.48 -21.70
C GLY A 69 8.79 44.03 -21.29
N TRP A 70 9.94 43.72 -20.68
CA TRP A 70 10.25 42.38 -20.19
C TRP A 70 9.64 42.07 -18.82
N TYR A 71 9.24 43.09 -18.04
CA TYR A 71 8.72 42.89 -16.68
C TYR A 71 7.37 42.13 -16.67
N ASP A 72 6.46 42.44 -17.59
CA ASP A 72 5.13 41.80 -17.66
C ASP A 72 5.22 40.31 -17.99
N GLY A 73 6.01 39.92 -18.99
CA GLY A 73 6.23 38.51 -19.31
C GLY A 73 7.15 37.81 -18.32
N GLY A 74 8.21 38.49 -17.88
CA GLY A 74 9.22 37.97 -16.96
C GLY A 74 8.66 37.62 -15.59
N SER A 75 7.74 38.45 -15.05
CA SER A 75 7.08 38.17 -13.78
C SER A 75 6.25 36.88 -13.81
N ILE A 76 5.55 36.61 -14.91
CA ILE A 76 4.77 35.37 -15.11
C ILE A 76 5.70 34.16 -15.20
N ILE A 77 6.81 34.27 -15.94
CA ILE A 77 7.81 33.19 -16.04
C ILE A 77 8.38 32.86 -14.66
N VAL A 78 8.77 33.88 -13.87
CA VAL A 78 9.29 33.68 -12.52
C VAL A 78 8.25 33.03 -11.60
N ALA A 79 6.99 33.46 -11.69
CA ALA A 79 5.89 32.87 -10.92
C ALA A 79 5.68 31.38 -11.27
N VAL A 80 5.65 31.04 -12.56
CA VAL A 80 5.51 29.65 -13.03
C VAL A 80 6.68 28.78 -12.56
N ILE A 81 7.92 29.28 -12.66
CA ILE A 81 9.09 28.56 -12.16
C ILE A 81 8.98 28.30 -10.65
N LEU A 82 8.55 29.31 -9.88
CA LEU A 82 8.36 29.17 -8.43
C LEU A 82 7.31 28.11 -8.11
N VAL A 83 6.17 28.13 -8.80
CA VAL A 83 5.10 27.14 -8.62
C VAL A 83 5.60 25.72 -8.95
N VAL A 84 6.29 25.55 -10.08
CA VAL A 84 6.87 24.26 -10.50
C VAL A 84 7.86 23.73 -9.47
N VAL A 85 8.75 24.59 -8.94
CA VAL A 85 9.74 24.20 -7.93
C VAL A 85 9.06 23.79 -6.62
N VAL A 86 8.09 24.56 -6.14
CA VAL A 86 7.34 24.23 -4.91
C VAL A 86 6.57 22.93 -5.08
N SER A 87 5.92 22.73 -6.23
CA SER A 87 5.22 21.49 -6.57
C SER A 87 6.16 20.28 -6.63
N ALA A 88 7.30 20.40 -7.31
CA ALA A 88 8.29 19.34 -7.41
C ALA A 88 8.89 18.98 -6.03
N ILE A 89 9.19 19.96 -5.17
CA ILE A 89 9.68 19.72 -3.81
C ILE A 89 8.62 18.99 -2.97
N SER A 90 7.36 19.42 -3.06
CA SER A 90 6.25 18.81 -2.34
C SER A 90 6.06 17.35 -2.74
N ASN A 91 5.95 17.07 -4.05
CA ASN A 91 5.74 15.72 -4.57
C ASN A 91 6.93 14.81 -4.30
N PHE A 92 8.17 15.32 -4.39
CA PHE A 92 9.36 14.57 -4.05
C PHE A 92 9.40 14.18 -2.56
N ARG A 93 9.05 15.11 -1.66
CA ARG A 93 8.96 14.82 -0.21
C ARG A 93 7.85 13.83 0.11
N GLN A 94 6.76 13.83 -0.66
CA GLN A 94 5.66 12.89 -0.51
C GLN A 94 6.08 11.47 -0.91
N SER A 95 6.65 11.30 -2.11
CA SER A 95 7.12 10.00 -2.62
C SER A 95 8.06 9.32 -1.63
N ARG A 96 9.04 10.07 -1.10
CA ARG A 96 9.99 9.52 -0.11
C ARG A 96 9.36 9.10 1.21
N GLN A 97 8.29 9.75 1.64
CA GLN A 97 7.59 9.35 2.87
C GLN A 97 6.81 8.05 2.65
N PHE A 98 6.21 7.91 1.46
CA PHE A 98 5.52 6.68 1.07
C PHE A 98 6.49 5.50 0.91
N ASP A 99 7.65 5.72 0.29
CA ASP A 99 8.67 4.66 0.12
C ASP A 99 9.12 4.11 1.47
N LYS A 100 9.46 5.00 2.42
CA LYS A 100 9.85 4.63 3.79
C LYS A 100 8.78 3.83 4.52
N LEU A 101 7.52 4.23 4.35
CA LEU A 101 6.38 3.53 4.92
C LEU A 101 6.21 2.12 4.34
N SER A 102 6.36 2.01 3.02
CA SER A 102 6.29 0.72 2.36
C SER A 102 7.39 -0.21 2.87
N ASP A 103 8.63 0.29 3.01
CA ASP A 103 9.77 -0.46 3.53
C ASP A 103 9.52 -0.97 4.96
N GLU A 104 9.08 -0.08 5.86
CA GLU A 104 8.83 -0.45 7.26
C GLU A 104 7.72 -1.51 7.41
N SER A 105 6.67 -1.44 6.59
CA SER A 105 5.57 -2.42 6.63
C SER A 105 5.95 -3.80 6.09
N SER A 106 6.82 -3.78 5.10
CA SER A 106 7.37 -4.96 4.44
C SER A 106 8.21 -5.78 5.42
N ASP A 107 8.96 -5.12 6.30
CA ASP A 107 9.79 -5.78 7.32
C ASP A 107 8.99 -6.42 8.47
N LEU A 108 7.72 -6.04 8.65
CA LEU A 108 6.86 -6.57 9.71
C LEU A 108 6.20 -7.91 9.34
N MET A 109 6.16 -8.29 8.06
CA MET A 109 5.59 -9.56 7.61
C MET A 109 6.54 -10.73 7.90
N LYS A 110 6.09 -11.64 8.77
CA LYS A 110 6.83 -12.84 9.17
C LYS A 110 6.16 -14.11 8.63
N VAL A 111 6.98 -15.07 8.23
CA VAL A 111 6.57 -16.36 7.69
C VAL A 111 7.18 -17.46 8.53
N GLU A 112 6.40 -18.48 8.90
CA GLU A 112 6.91 -19.66 9.59
C GLU A 112 7.56 -20.61 8.58
N VAL A 113 8.88 -20.84 8.71
CA VAL A 113 9.62 -21.80 7.89
C VAL A 113 10.34 -22.83 8.76
N VAL A 114 10.60 -24.00 8.19
CA VAL A 114 11.39 -25.06 8.82
C VAL A 114 12.84 -24.98 8.34
N ARG A 115 13.77 -24.59 9.22
CA ARG A 115 15.23 -24.65 8.98
C ARG A 115 15.92 -25.36 10.15
N ASN A 116 16.95 -26.15 9.88
CA ASN A 116 17.61 -27.02 10.87
C ASN A 116 16.63 -27.95 11.62
N GLY A 117 15.55 -28.37 10.96
CA GLY A 117 14.49 -29.18 11.57
C GLY A 117 13.66 -28.46 12.62
N ARG A 118 13.70 -27.13 12.66
CA ARG A 118 12.95 -26.31 13.62
C ARG A 118 12.09 -25.27 12.90
N ARG A 119 10.87 -25.06 13.40
CA ARG A 119 10.00 -23.97 12.96
C ARG A 119 10.52 -22.65 13.51
N GLN A 120 10.77 -21.68 12.63
CA GLN A 120 11.18 -20.34 13.02
C GLN A 120 10.47 -19.30 12.16
N PRO A 121 9.97 -18.20 12.77
CA PRO A 121 9.44 -17.08 12.02
C PRO A 121 10.60 -16.27 11.42
N ILE A 122 10.68 -16.20 10.10
CA ILE A 122 11.63 -15.36 9.36
C ILE A 122 10.92 -14.22 8.63
N SER A 123 11.65 -13.18 8.25
CA SER A 123 11.09 -12.14 7.38
C SER A 123 10.78 -12.71 6.00
N ILE A 124 9.73 -12.20 5.34
CA ILE A 124 9.38 -12.56 3.96
C ILE A 124 10.55 -12.41 2.99
N PHE A 125 11.45 -11.45 3.22
CA PHE A 125 12.59 -11.18 2.34
C PHE A 125 13.72 -12.19 2.45
N GLU A 126 13.78 -12.91 3.56
CA GLU A 126 14.82 -13.92 3.82
C GLU A 126 14.41 -15.31 3.33
N VAL A 127 13.19 -15.46 2.82
CA VAL A 127 12.66 -16.69 2.25
C VAL A 127 13.39 -17.01 0.94
N VAL A 128 13.87 -18.25 0.80
CA VAL A 128 14.61 -18.70 -0.38
C VAL A 128 14.00 -19.96 -0.99
N VAL A 129 14.34 -20.21 -2.25
CA VAL A 129 13.96 -21.44 -2.95
C VAL A 129 14.51 -22.66 -2.21
N GLY A 130 13.63 -23.64 -2.04
CA GLY A 130 13.90 -24.88 -1.34
C GLY A 130 13.59 -24.82 0.15
N ASP A 131 13.25 -23.67 0.74
CA ASP A 131 12.70 -23.61 2.10
C ASP A 131 11.37 -24.36 2.22
N ILE A 132 11.10 -24.94 3.40
CA ILE A 132 9.79 -25.52 3.72
C ILE A 132 9.00 -24.49 4.52
N ALA A 133 7.94 -23.97 3.93
CA ALA A 133 6.99 -23.08 4.60
C ALA A 133 5.91 -23.90 5.32
N CYS A 134 5.58 -23.50 6.55
CA CYS A 134 4.44 -24.03 7.29
C CYS A 134 3.26 -23.08 7.10
N LEU A 135 2.21 -23.56 6.46
CA LEU A 135 0.99 -22.79 6.23
C LEU A 135 -0.13 -23.29 7.13
N LYS A 136 -0.83 -22.35 7.76
CA LYS A 136 -2.02 -22.58 8.59
C LYS A 136 -3.24 -21.92 7.97
N ILE A 137 -4.41 -22.24 8.52
CA ILE A 137 -5.67 -21.56 8.20
C ILE A 137 -5.50 -20.05 8.38
N ASP A 138 -6.02 -19.30 7.43
CA ASP A 138 -5.94 -17.84 7.30
C ASP A 138 -4.58 -17.24 6.90
N ASP A 139 -3.54 -18.05 6.74
CA ASP A 139 -2.26 -17.57 6.21
C ASP A 139 -2.35 -17.24 4.71
N GLN A 140 -1.63 -16.20 4.31
CA GLN A 140 -1.41 -15.88 2.90
C GLN A 140 -0.16 -16.62 2.41
N VAL A 141 -0.26 -17.26 1.24
CA VAL A 141 0.87 -17.89 0.57
C VAL A 141 1.73 -16.80 -0.09
N LEU A 142 3.00 -16.69 0.31
CA LEU A 142 3.86 -15.55 -0.06
C LEU A 142 4.87 -15.85 -1.17
N ALA A 143 5.00 -17.10 -1.57
CA ALA A 143 5.87 -17.58 -2.64
C ALA A 143 5.18 -18.76 -3.34
N ASP A 144 5.59 -19.12 -4.55
CA ASP A 144 5.03 -20.29 -5.23
C ASP A 144 5.71 -21.56 -4.75
N GLY A 145 4.97 -22.66 -4.70
CA GLY A 145 5.50 -23.89 -4.13
C GLY A 145 4.71 -25.13 -4.42
N LEU A 146 5.27 -26.23 -3.93
CA LEU A 146 4.73 -27.57 -4.06
C LEU A 146 4.25 -28.07 -2.69
N PHE A 147 3.08 -28.69 -2.67
CA PHE A 147 2.57 -29.43 -1.54
C PHE A 147 3.54 -30.59 -1.19
N LEU A 148 3.98 -30.68 0.07
CA LEU A 148 4.78 -31.81 0.57
C LEU A 148 3.97 -32.74 1.46
N ASP A 149 3.42 -32.20 2.54
CA ASP A 149 2.70 -32.94 3.56
C ASP A 149 1.61 -32.03 4.13
N GLY A 150 0.45 -32.56 4.46
CA GLY A 150 -0.67 -31.74 4.91
C GLY A 150 -1.98 -32.49 4.84
N TYR A 151 -3.02 -31.85 5.39
CA TYR A 151 -4.32 -32.48 5.47
C TYR A 151 -5.41 -31.54 4.97
N SER A 152 -6.16 -32.00 3.97
CA SER A 152 -7.36 -31.35 3.43
C SER A 152 -7.16 -29.85 3.17
N LEU A 153 -6.05 -29.50 2.49
CA LEU A 153 -5.71 -28.11 2.22
C LEU A 153 -6.68 -27.52 1.19
N LYS A 154 -7.37 -26.45 1.58
CA LYS A 154 -8.20 -25.65 0.69
C LYS A 154 -7.62 -24.26 0.61
N VAL A 155 -7.45 -23.77 -0.62
CA VAL A 155 -6.95 -22.43 -0.89
C VAL A 155 -7.99 -21.64 -1.67
N ASN A 156 -8.05 -20.35 -1.41
CA ASN A 156 -8.85 -19.40 -2.15
C ASN A 156 -7.95 -18.65 -3.14
N GLU A 157 -8.22 -18.86 -4.43
CA GLU A 157 -7.46 -18.28 -5.55
C GLU A 157 -8.08 -16.99 -6.11
N SER A 158 -9.13 -16.44 -5.47
CA SER A 158 -9.84 -15.25 -5.94
C SER A 158 -8.96 -14.02 -6.21
N SER A 159 -7.82 -13.91 -5.51
CA SER A 159 -6.86 -12.82 -5.73
C SER A 159 -6.12 -12.93 -7.06
N MET A 160 -5.99 -14.13 -7.61
CA MET A 160 -5.30 -14.41 -8.88
C MET A 160 -6.28 -14.63 -10.03
N THR A 161 -7.31 -15.44 -9.84
CA THR A 161 -8.25 -15.87 -10.90
C THR A 161 -9.50 -14.98 -10.97
N GLY A 162 -9.83 -14.28 -9.89
CA GLY A 162 -11.10 -13.57 -9.74
C GLY A 162 -12.30 -14.48 -9.44
N GLU A 163 -12.10 -15.79 -9.37
CA GLU A 163 -13.13 -16.77 -9.03
C GLU A 163 -13.11 -17.07 -7.53
N SER A 164 -14.27 -17.07 -6.88
CA SER A 164 -14.40 -17.26 -5.42
C SER A 164 -14.42 -18.71 -4.98
N ASP A 165 -14.24 -19.66 -5.90
CA ASP A 165 -14.32 -21.07 -5.61
C ASP A 165 -13.04 -21.56 -4.91
N TYR A 166 -13.22 -22.52 -3.99
CA TYR A 166 -12.12 -23.10 -3.23
C TYR A 166 -11.46 -24.19 -4.06
N VAL A 167 -10.13 -24.14 -4.15
CA VAL A 167 -9.32 -25.17 -4.81
C VAL A 167 -8.75 -26.08 -3.73
N GLU A 168 -9.00 -27.38 -3.87
CA GLU A 168 -8.41 -28.39 -3.00
C GLU A 168 -7.02 -28.77 -3.53
N VAL A 169 -6.01 -28.59 -2.69
CA VAL A 169 -4.60 -28.86 -3.00
C VAL A 169 -4.22 -30.19 -2.39
N ASN A 170 -3.77 -31.11 -3.23
CA ASN A 170 -3.48 -32.51 -2.87
C ASN A 170 -2.26 -33.01 -3.67
N GLU A 171 -1.56 -34.01 -3.15
CA GLU A 171 -0.38 -34.60 -3.78
C GLU A 171 -0.61 -35.12 -5.21
N THR A 172 -1.81 -35.66 -5.49
CA THR A 172 -2.12 -36.39 -6.72
C THR A 172 -2.74 -35.55 -7.83
N ASN A 173 -3.63 -34.62 -7.49
CA ASN A 173 -4.41 -33.87 -8.49
C ASN A 173 -3.86 -32.46 -8.75
N ASN A 174 -3.56 -31.72 -7.68
CA ASN A 174 -3.08 -30.35 -7.77
C ASN A 174 -2.11 -30.06 -6.63
N PRO A 175 -0.81 -30.35 -6.81
CA PRO A 175 0.19 -30.13 -5.78
C PRO A 175 0.75 -28.70 -5.78
N PHE A 176 0.22 -27.79 -6.60
CA PHE A 176 0.79 -26.44 -6.73
C PHE A 176 0.07 -25.44 -5.83
N LEU A 177 0.85 -24.63 -5.13
CA LEU A 177 0.37 -23.46 -4.39
C LEU A 177 0.93 -22.20 -5.04
N LEU A 178 0.03 -21.27 -5.36
CA LEU A 178 0.36 -20.00 -5.99
C LEU A 178 0.50 -18.90 -4.94
N SER A 179 1.43 -17.99 -5.17
CA SER A 179 1.62 -16.77 -4.40
C SER A 179 0.37 -15.88 -4.42
N SER A 180 0.12 -15.19 -3.31
CA SER A 180 -1.06 -14.37 -3.03
C SER A 180 -2.39 -15.13 -2.89
N THR A 181 -2.39 -16.45 -2.84
CA THR A 181 -3.57 -17.23 -2.43
C THR A 181 -3.70 -17.24 -0.90
N LYS A 182 -4.93 -17.38 -0.40
CA LYS A 182 -5.21 -17.45 1.05
C LYS A 182 -5.62 -18.86 1.42
N VAL A 183 -5.02 -19.43 2.47
CA VAL A 183 -5.41 -20.73 3.01
C VAL A 183 -6.72 -20.59 3.76
N THR A 184 -7.73 -21.35 3.38
CA THR A 184 -9.07 -21.29 3.99
C THR A 184 -9.34 -22.45 4.93
N ASP A 185 -8.73 -23.61 4.68
CA ASP A 185 -8.88 -24.78 5.52
C ASP A 185 -7.64 -25.68 5.42
N GLY A 186 -7.42 -26.47 6.48
CA GLY A 186 -6.31 -27.40 6.58
C GLY A 186 -4.99 -26.76 7.01
N TYR A 187 -3.95 -27.60 7.03
CA TYR A 187 -2.57 -27.18 7.26
C TYR A 187 -1.68 -27.90 6.26
N ASN A 188 -0.57 -27.26 5.89
CA ASN A 188 0.35 -27.82 4.91
C ASN A 188 1.79 -27.38 5.15
N HIS A 189 2.70 -28.29 4.86
CA HIS A 189 4.10 -28.03 4.58
C HIS A 189 4.27 -27.91 3.06
N MET A 190 4.75 -26.76 2.64
CA MET A 190 4.97 -26.42 1.24
C MET A 190 6.47 -26.26 0.99
N LEU A 191 6.97 -26.86 -0.09
CA LEU A 191 8.30 -26.60 -0.62
C LEU A 191 8.27 -25.36 -1.51
N ILE A 192 9.07 -24.35 -1.19
CA ILE A 192 9.14 -23.13 -1.99
C ILE A 192 9.92 -23.40 -3.28
N THR A 193 9.30 -23.11 -4.42
CA THR A 193 9.87 -23.34 -5.76
C THR A 193 10.32 -22.06 -6.43
N SER A 194 9.52 -20.99 -6.32
CA SER A 194 9.80 -19.70 -6.96
C SER A 194 9.50 -18.56 -6.00
N VAL A 195 10.37 -17.55 -6.00
CA VAL A 195 10.31 -16.40 -5.09
C VAL A 195 10.38 -15.07 -5.86
N GLY A 196 9.84 -14.01 -5.26
CA GLY A 196 9.94 -12.64 -5.78
C GLY A 196 9.34 -12.48 -7.19
N MET A 197 10.12 -11.89 -8.10
CA MET A 197 9.68 -11.61 -9.47
C MET A 197 9.46 -12.87 -10.32
N ASN A 198 10.04 -14.01 -9.92
CA ASN A 198 9.89 -15.28 -10.63
C ASN A 198 8.61 -16.03 -10.23
N ALA A 199 7.94 -15.61 -9.15
CA ALA A 199 6.66 -16.18 -8.74
C ALA A 199 5.52 -15.64 -9.62
N ALA A 200 4.43 -16.40 -9.75
CA ALA A 200 3.25 -16.09 -10.55
C ALA A 200 2.67 -14.71 -10.21
N TRP A 201 2.56 -14.40 -8.91
CA TRP A 201 2.13 -13.08 -8.45
C TRP A 201 3.13 -11.99 -8.84
N GLY A 202 4.44 -12.24 -8.75
CA GLY A 202 5.48 -11.29 -9.15
C GLY A 202 5.40 -10.93 -10.64
N VAL A 203 5.20 -11.94 -11.50
CA VAL A 203 5.00 -11.74 -12.94
C VAL A 203 3.73 -10.92 -13.20
N MET A 204 2.60 -11.27 -12.55
CA MET A 204 1.35 -10.51 -12.67
C MET A 204 1.54 -9.05 -12.20
N LEU A 205 2.18 -8.85 -11.05
CA LEU A 205 2.43 -7.54 -10.47
C LEU A 205 3.29 -6.68 -11.40
N SER A 206 4.32 -7.25 -12.04
CA SER A 206 5.15 -6.53 -13.02
C SER A 206 4.36 -6.01 -14.22
N SER A 207 3.27 -6.70 -14.60
CA SER A 207 2.39 -6.28 -15.68
C SER A 207 1.41 -5.18 -15.26
N ILE A 208 0.93 -5.21 -14.01
CA ILE A 208 -0.05 -4.26 -13.45
C ILE A 208 0.62 -2.97 -12.95
N SER A 209 1.81 -3.06 -12.36
CA SER A 209 2.54 -1.92 -11.77
C SER A 209 2.97 -0.86 -12.80
N ARG A 210 2.72 -1.07 -14.10
CA ARG A 210 2.88 -0.02 -15.12
C ARG A 210 1.75 1.02 -15.13
N ASP A 211 0.62 0.73 -14.46
CA ASP A 211 -0.61 1.57 -14.48
C ASP A 211 -1.01 2.16 -13.11
N SER A 212 -0.17 2.03 -12.07
CA SER A 212 -0.51 2.43 -10.70
C SER A 212 -0.33 3.94 -10.44
N ASP A 213 -1.01 4.78 -11.21
CA ASP A 213 -1.24 6.19 -10.90
C ASP A 213 -2.73 6.41 -10.55
N GLU A 214 -3.23 5.59 -9.62
CA GLU A 214 -4.61 5.70 -9.13
C GLU A 214 -4.77 7.00 -8.33
N GLN A 215 -5.43 7.99 -8.94
CA GLN A 215 -5.82 9.23 -8.27
C GLN A 215 -6.80 8.97 -7.12
N THR A 216 -6.70 9.75 -6.04
CA THR A 216 -7.70 9.67 -4.96
C THR A 216 -9.07 10.18 -5.43
N PRO A 217 -10.18 9.69 -4.86
CA PRO A 217 -11.52 10.17 -5.24
C PRO A 217 -11.68 11.69 -5.09
N LEU A 218 -11.09 12.30 -4.07
CA LEU A 218 -11.08 13.75 -3.82
C LEU A 218 -10.32 14.46 -4.94
N GLN A 219 -9.14 13.94 -5.29
CA GLN A 219 -8.30 14.50 -6.35
C GLN A 219 -9.04 14.45 -7.68
N ALA A 220 -9.76 13.36 -7.97
CA ALA A 220 -10.58 13.26 -9.17
C ALA A 220 -11.75 14.27 -9.17
N GLN A 221 -12.43 14.47 -8.05
CA GLN A 221 -13.50 15.47 -7.94
C GLN A 221 -12.99 16.91 -8.06
N LEU A 222 -11.84 17.20 -7.46
CA LEU A 222 -11.21 18.51 -7.54
C LEU A 222 -10.65 18.80 -8.93
N ASN A 223 -10.05 17.81 -9.59
CA ASN A 223 -9.61 17.95 -10.97
C ASN A 223 -10.79 18.26 -11.90
N LYS A 224 -11.97 17.66 -11.64
CA LYS A 224 -13.20 18.05 -12.35
C LYS A 224 -13.57 19.51 -12.07
N LEU A 225 -13.58 19.94 -10.81
CA LEU A 225 -13.87 21.34 -10.44
C LEU A 225 -12.88 22.33 -11.08
N ILE A 226 -11.58 22.04 -11.02
CA ILE A 226 -10.53 22.85 -11.65
C ILE A 226 -10.73 22.92 -13.16
N SER A 227 -11.06 21.81 -13.81
CA SER A 227 -11.38 21.81 -15.25
C SER A 227 -12.60 22.68 -15.57
N TYR A 228 -13.65 22.63 -14.75
CA TYR A 228 -14.82 23.49 -14.93
C TYR A 228 -14.49 24.98 -14.74
N ILE A 229 -13.78 25.32 -13.66
CA ILE A 229 -13.35 26.70 -13.38
C ILE A 229 -12.45 27.20 -14.52
N GLY A 230 -11.52 26.38 -15.00
CA GLY A 230 -10.66 26.71 -16.15
C GLY A 230 -11.45 26.96 -17.43
N LYS A 231 -12.46 26.14 -17.75
CA LYS A 231 -13.33 26.35 -18.92
C LYS A 231 -14.15 27.63 -18.82
N VAL A 232 -14.74 27.91 -17.66
CA VAL A 232 -15.49 29.14 -17.41
C VAL A 232 -14.56 30.36 -17.49
N GLY A 233 -13.38 30.27 -16.87
CA GLY A 233 -12.35 31.31 -16.92
C GLY A 233 -11.91 31.63 -18.34
N LEU A 234 -11.67 30.61 -19.16
CA LEU A 234 -11.33 30.78 -20.57
C LEU A 234 -12.47 31.42 -21.38
N MET A 235 -13.72 31.02 -21.13
CA MET A 235 -14.90 31.59 -21.78
C MET A 235 -15.08 33.07 -21.43
N VAL A 236 -14.89 33.45 -20.16
CA VAL A 236 -14.93 34.85 -19.71
C VAL A 236 -13.79 35.65 -20.31
N ALA A 237 -12.55 35.13 -20.32
CA ALA A 237 -11.41 35.81 -20.92
C ALA A 237 -11.61 36.07 -22.43
N PHE A 238 -12.17 35.09 -23.15
CA PHE A 238 -12.52 35.23 -24.56
C PHE A 238 -13.62 36.27 -24.79
N LEU A 239 -14.64 36.30 -23.93
CA LEU A 239 -15.71 37.29 -23.98
C LEU A 239 -15.18 38.71 -23.71
N VAL A 240 -14.32 38.88 -22.71
CA VAL A 240 -13.65 40.16 -22.41
C VAL A 240 -12.82 40.62 -23.60
N LEU A 241 -12.05 39.73 -24.23
CA LEU A 241 -11.28 40.03 -25.44
C LEU A 241 -12.18 40.55 -26.57
N ILE A 242 -13.29 39.87 -26.86
CA ILE A 242 -14.23 40.29 -27.91
C ILE A 242 -14.85 41.64 -27.58
N VAL A 243 -15.32 41.84 -26.34
CA VAL A 243 -15.97 43.08 -25.93
C VAL A 243 -14.99 44.26 -26.03
N LEU A 244 -13.73 44.08 -25.59
CA LEU A 244 -12.70 45.11 -25.70
C LEU A 244 -12.32 45.40 -27.16
N LEU A 245 -12.25 44.38 -28.02
CA LEU A 245 -12.03 44.56 -29.46
C LEU A 245 -13.18 45.32 -30.12
N ILE A 246 -14.44 44.95 -29.86
CA ILE A 246 -15.62 45.64 -30.41
C ILE A 246 -15.63 47.09 -29.93
N ARG A 247 -15.39 47.33 -28.63
CA ARG A 247 -15.39 48.68 -28.05
C ARG A 247 -14.31 49.55 -28.68
N TYR A 248 -13.13 48.97 -28.92
CA TYR A 248 -12.03 49.62 -29.61
C TYR A 248 -12.40 49.99 -31.05
N PHE A 249 -12.89 49.04 -31.86
CA PHE A 249 -13.28 49.28 -33.25
C PHE A 249 -14.53 50.18 -33.41
N THR A 250 -15.42 50.21 -32.42
CA THR A 250 -16.60 51.09 -32.41
C THR A 250 -16.25 52.54 -32.03
N GLY A 251 -15.01 52.82 -31.61
CA GLY A 251 -14.58 54.16 -31.21
C GLY A 251 -15.14 54.64 -29.87
N ASN A 252 -15.67 53.72 -29.05
CA ASN A 252 -16.25 54.00 -27.74
C ASN A 252 -15.25 53.80 -26.58
N THR A 253 -13.96 53.74 -26.91
CA THR A 253 -12.85 53.76 -25.96
C THR A 253 -12.26 55.16 -25.95
N GLU A 254 -12.31 55.80 -24.79
CA GLU A 254 -11.78 57.14 -24.54
C GLU A 254 -10.42 57.00 -23.85
N ASP A 255 -9.43 57.75 -24.32
CA ASP A 255 -8.10 57.87 -23.71
C ASP A 255 -8.17 58.66 -22.38
N GLU A 256 -7.09 58.70 -21.60
CA GLU A 256 -6.99 59.47 -20.34
C GLU A 256 -7.30 60.98 -20.49
N HIS A 257 -7.28 61.47 -21.73
CA HIS A 257 -7.60 62.84 -22.11
C HIS A 257 -9.02 63.03 -22.69
N GLY A 258 -9.88 62.01 -22.65
CA GLY A 258 -11.27 62.06 -23.13
C GLY A 258 -11.43 62.06 -24.65
N ASN A 259 -10.38 61.68 -25.39
CA ASN A 259 -10.39 61.61 -26.85
C ASN A 259 -10.62 60.16 -27.32
N GLN A 260 -11.35 59.98 -28.42
CA GLN A 260 -11.59 58.66 -29.01
C GLN A 260 -10.27 58.02 -29.49
N GLU A 261 -9.91 56.85 -28.95
CA GLU A 261 -8.67 56.13 -29.29
C GLU A 261 -8.65 55.61 -30.73
N PHE A 262 -9.82 55.38 -31.33
CA PHE A 262 -9.94 54.87 -32.69
C PHE A 262 -10.70 55.87 -33.58
N ASN A 263 -9.99 56.44 -34.55
CA ASN A 263 -10.56 57.29 -35.59
C ASN A 263 -10.01 56.85 -36.95
N CYS A 264 -10.89 56.37 -37.83
CA CYS A 264 -10.58 55.69 -39.10
C CYS A 264 -9.61 56.47 -40.01
N ASP A 265 -9.60 57.81 -39.90
CA ASP A 265 -8.85 58.70 -40.79
C ASP A 265 -7.52 59.22 -40.23
N LYS A 266 -7.20 59.01 -38.93
CA LYS A 266 -6.04 59.65 -38.28
C LYS A 266 -5.12 58.73 -37.48
N THR A 267 -5.47 57.47 -37.29
CA THR A 267 -4.66 56.53 -36.49
C THR A 267 -3.56 55.88 -37.34
N LYS A 268 -2.32 55.87 -36.83
CA LYS A 268 -1.23 55.13 -37.46
C LYS A 268 -1.37 53.64 -37.15
N ALA A 269 -1.00 52.78 -38.09
CA ALA A 269 -1.07 51.32 -37.92
C ALA A 269 -0.27 50.81 -36.69
N ASN A 270 0.77 51.53 -36.28
CA ASN A 270 1.56 51.21 -35.10
C ASN A 270 0.78 51.44 -33.78
N ASP A 271 -0.03 52.50 -33.71
CA ASP A 271 -0.83 52.82 -32.52
C ASP A 271 -1.97 51.80 -32.38
N VAL A 272 -2.58 51.41 -33.50
CA VAL A 272 -3.59 50.34 -33.54
C VAL A 272 -3.01 49.00 -33.06
N MET A 273 -1.81 48.66 -33.52
CA MET A 273 -1.13 47.45 -33.09
C MET A 273 -0.83 47.47 -31.59
N ASN A 274 -0.37 48.60 -31.03
CA ASN A 274 -0.08 48.71 -29.60
C ASN A 274 -1.35 48.59 -28.74
N THR A 275 -2.47 49.16 -29.15
CA THR A 275 -3.72 49.03 -28.39
C THR A 275 -4.30 47.62 -28.46
N VAL A 276 -4.23 46.96 -29.62
CA VAL A 276 -4.62 45.54 -29.75
C VAL A 276 -3.74 44.65 -28.86
N VAL A 277 -2.42 44.92 -28.83
CA VAL A 277 -1.48 44.23 -27.95
C VAL A 277 -1.88 44.40 -26.47
N ARG A 278 -2.22 45.61 -26.03
CA ARG A 278 -2.71 45.89 -24.67
C ARG A 278 -3.98 45.09 -24.33
N ILE A 279 -4.93 45.02 -25.25
CA ILE A 279 -6.18 44.26 -25.09
C ILE A 279 -5.89 42.76 -24.97
N VAL A 280 -4.96 42.23 -25.77
CA VAL A 280 -4.54 40.83 -25.69
C VAL A 280 -3.82 40.53 -24.38
N THR A 281 -2.94 41.41 -23.92
CA THR A 281 -2.27 41.27 -22.60
C THR A 281 -3.31 41.23 -21.47
N ALA A 282 -4.34 42.08 -21.50
CA ALA A 282 -5.43 42.05 -20.52
C ALA A 282 -6.23 40.73 -20.52
N ALA A 283 -6.47 40.15 -21.70
CA ALA A 283 -7.10 38.84 -21.82
C ALA A 283 -6.21 37.73 -21.26
N VAL A 284 -4.91 37.76 -21.55
CA VAL A 284 -3.92 36.81 -21.00
C VAL A 284 -3.86 36.91 -19.47
N THR A 285 -3.81 38.11 -18.89
CA THR A 285 -3.83 38.27 -17.42
C THR A 285 -5.10 37.73 -16.79
N THR A 286 -6.25 37.83 -17.48
CA THR A 286 -7.52 37.26 -17.01
C THR A 286 -7.47 35.74 -16.95
N VAL A 287 -6.84 35.09 -17.94
CA VAL A 287 -6.62 33.63 -17.92
C VAL A 287 -5.73 33.21 -16.76
N VAL A 288 -4.60 33.92 -16.54
CA VAL A 288 -3.66 33.61 -15.45
C VAL A 288 -4.35 33.69 -14.09
N VAL A 289 -5.18 34.70 -13.86
CA VAL A 289 -5.94 34.87 -12.60
C VAL A 289 -7.01 33.77 -12.43
N ALA A 290 -7.57 33.25 -13.52
CA ALA A 290 -8.62 32.24 -13.47
C ALA A 290 -8.11 30.82 -13.17
N ILE A 291 -6.85 30.51 -13.49
CA ILE A 291 -6.26 29.18 -13.27
C ILE A 291 -5.74 29.10 -11.81
N LEU A 292 -6.51 28.43 -10.95
CA LEU A 292 -6.14 28.19 -9.54
C LEU A 292 -5.23 26.95 -9.39
N GLU A 293 -3.94 27.11 -9.67
CA GLU A 293 -2.96 26.01 -9.54
C GLU A 293 -2.59 25.66 -8.07
N GLY A 294 -2.91 26.54 -7.12
CA GLY A 294 -2.62 26.30 -5.70
C GLY A 294 -3.49 25.21 -5.06
N LEU A 295 -4.64 24.88 -5.67
CA LEU A 295 -5.64 24.02 -5.05
C LEU A 295 -5.19 22.54 -4.95
N PRO A 296 -4.69 21.89 -6.03
CA PRO A 296 -4.15 20.53 -5.93
C PRO A 296 -2.96 20.43 -4.97
N LEU A 297 -2.09 21.44 -4.97
CA LEU A 297 -0.91 21.46 -4.11
C LEU A 297 -1.27 21.53 -2.61
N ALA A 298 -2.22 22.40 -2.25
CA ALA A 298 -2.71 22.53 -0.88
C ALA A 298 -3.35 21.23 -0.38
N MET A 299 -4.07 20.54 -1.27
CA MET A 299 -4.71 19.25 -0.99
C MET A 299 -3.68 18.16 -0.70
N THR A 300 -2.71 17.98 -1.59
CA THR A 300 -1.64 17.00 -1.43
C THR A 300 -0.84 17.23 -0.15
N LEU A 301 -0.55 18.49 0.18
CA LEU A 301 0.16 18.86 1.41
C LEU A 301 -0.66 18.54 2.66
N THR A 302 -1.95 18.86 2.66
CA THR A 302 -2.86 18.58 3.78
C THR A 302 -3.02 17.08 4.01
N LEU A 303 -3.11 16.32 2.93
CA LEU A 303 -3.21 14.85 2.98
C LEU A 303 -1.91 14.25 3.53
N ALA A 304 -0.75 14.70 3.04
CA ALA A 304 0.56 14.25 3.52
C ALA A 304 0.76 14.57 5.02
N TYR A 305 0.35 15.76 5.47
CA TYR A 305 0.39 16.13 6.89
C TYR A 305 -0.52 15.23 7.74
N SER A 306 -1.74 14.96 7.27
CA SER A 306 -2.69 14.09 7.97
C SER A 306 -2.18 12.65 8.08
N MET A 307 -1.53 12.14 7.04
CA MET A 307 -0.88 10.83 7.06
C MET A 307 0.24 10.75 8.08
N LYS A 308 1.13 11.76 8.10
CA LYS A 308 2.20 11.83 9.09
C LYS A 308 1.65 11.80 10.52
N ARG A 309 0.53 12.47 10.78
CA ARG A 309 -0.13 12.45 12.09
C ARG A 309 -0.70 11.06 12.41
N MET A 310 -1.39 10.41 11.48
CA MET A 310 -1.94 9.06 11.69
C MET A 310 -0.87 8.00 11.97
N MET A 311 0.29 8.10 11.32
CA MET A 311 1.40 7.20 11.57
C MET A 311 1.91 7.29 13.02
N VAL A 312 1.97 8.50 13.58
CA VAL A 312 2.37 8.71 14.98
C VAL A 312 1.38 8.02 15.93
N GLU A 313 0.12 7.86 15.52
CA GLU A 313 -0.92 7.15 16.25
C GLU A 313 -0.96 5.64 15.94
N ASN A 314 0.12 5.08 15.37
CA ASN A 314 0.25 3.66 14.97
C ASN A 314 -0.80 3.20 13.94
N SER A 315 -1.48 4.13 13.28
CA SER A 315 -2.47 3.83 12.24
C SER A 315 -1.82 3.94 10.87
N MET A 316 -1.43 2.79 10.30
CA MET A 316 -0.75 2.76 9.02
C MET A 316 -1.75 2.80 7.85
N VAL A 317 -1.57 3.77 6.96
CA VAL A 317 -2.34 3.87 5.71
C VAL A 317 -1.48 3.42 4.53
N ARG A 318 -1.87 2.33 3.87
CA ARG A 318 -1.14 1.78 2.71
C ARG A 318 -1.52 2.42 1.38
N LYS A 319 -2.75 2.94 1.25
CA LYS A 319 -3.24 3.63 0.05
C LYS A 319 -3.75 5.01 0.39
N LEU A 320 -3.33 6.03 -0.35
CA LEU A 320 -3.81 7.41 -0.16
C LEU A 320 -5.33 7.52 -0.31
N SER A 321 -5.92 6.78 -1.25
CA SER A 321 -7.37 6.74 -1.46
C SER A 321 -8.13 6.20 -0.24
N ALA A 322 -7.57 5.22 0.48
CA ALA A 322 -8.24 4.61 1.63
C ALA A 322 -8.46 5.60 2.79
N PHE A 323 -7.56 6.56 2.97
CA PHE A 323 -7.70 7.61 3.98
C PHE A 323 -8.90 8.52 3.74
N GLU A 324 -9.24 8.76 2.48
CA GLU A 324 -10.43 9.55 2.14
C GLU A 324 -11.69 8.70 2.24
N THR A 325 -11.62 7.45 1.76
CA THR A 325 -12.74 6.52 1.78
C THR A 325 -13.20 6.25 3.21
N ILE A 326 -12.29 6.11 4.18
CA ILE A 326 -12.68 5.89 5.60
C ILE A 326 -13.48 7.08 6.16
N GLY A 327 -13.16 8.31 5.76
CA GLY A 327 -13.92 9.49 6.16
C GLY A 327 -15.33 9.55 5.56
N SER A 328 -15.53 8.87 4.43
CA SER A 328 -16.83 8.78 3.75
C SER A 328 -17.58 7.47 4.02
N THR A 329 -17.04 6.61 4.90
CA THR A 329 -17.60 5.29 5.17
C THR A 329 -18.81 5.40 6.08
N THR A 330 -19.98 4.99 5.60
CA THR A 330 -21.24 4.96 6.38
C THR A 330 -21.47 3.63 7.10
N THR A 331 -20.80 2.57 6.63
CA THR A 331 -21.00 1.21 7.13
C THR A 331 -19.65 0.54 7.26
N ILE A 332 -19.30 0.16 8.48
CA ILE A 332 -18.07 -0.57 8.76
C ILE A 332 -18.45 -2.05 8.90
N CYS A 333 -18.07 -2.86 7.91
CA CYS A 333 -18.16 -4.30 7.99
C CYS A 333 -16.89 -4.82 8.66
N THR A 334 -17.00 -5.20 9.93
CA THR A 334 -15.89 -5.78 10.70
C THR A 334 -16.06 -7.29 10.82
N ASP A 335 -14.96 -8.04 10.74
CA ASP A 335 -14.94 -9.41 11.22
C ASP A 335 -14.95 -9.43 12.76
N LYS A 336 -15.51 -10.48 13.37
CA LYS A 336 -15.48 -10.68 14.82
C LYS A 336 -14.07 -11.11 15.27
N THR A 337 -13.50 -12.06 14.55
CA THR A 337 -12.19 -12.64 14.86
C THR A 337 -11.09 -11.66 14.44
N ASP A 338 -10.02 -11.56 15.22
CA ASP A 338 -8.87 -10.65 15.01
C ASP A 338 -9.16 -9.13 15.04
N THR A 339 -10.43 -8.69 15.08
CA THR A 339 -10.80 -7.26 15.16
C THR A 339 -11.37 -6.88 16.53
N PHE A 340 -12.47 -7.51 16.96
CA PHE A 340 -13.08 -7.22 18.28
C PHE A 340 -12.50 -8.10 19.39
N ILE A 341 -12.15 -9.32 19.04
CA ILE A 341 -11.65 -10.32 19.97
C ILE A 341 -10.18 -10.54 19.63
N LEU A 342 -9.31 -10.41 20.62
CA LEU A 342 -7.95 -10.90 20.51
C LEU A 342 -8.03 -12.37 20.11
N ASN A 343 -7.43 -12.75 18.97
CA ASN A 343 -7.32 -14.15 18.52
C ASN A 343 -6.34 -14.97 19.39
N GLN A 344 -6.38 -14.70 20.69
CA GLN A 344 -5.78 -15.46 21.75
C GLN A 344 -6.92 -16.23 22.41
N ILE A 345 -7.13 -17.45 21.95
CA ILE A 345 -8.03 -18.37 22.60
C ILE A 345 -7.44 -18.65 24.00
N LYS A 346 -8.28 -18.61 25.02
CA LYS A 346 -7.92 -18.98 26.39
C LYS A 346 -8.92 -20.01 26.90
N VAL A 347 -8.43 -20.98 27.64
CA VAL A 347 -9.26 -21.95 28.34
C VAL A 347 -9.91 -21.22 29.52
N THR A 348 -11.23 -21.03 29.50
CA THR A 348 -11.97 -20.33 30.55
C THR A 348 -12.48 -21.26 31.64
N GLU A 349 -12.89 -22.47 31.26
CA GLU A 349 -13.51 -23.44 32.16
C GLU A 349 -12.99 -24.83 31.85
N PHE A 350 -12.57 -25.55 32.89
CA PHE A 350 -12.23 -26.97 32.81
C PHE A 350 -13.22 -27.79 33.64
N TRP A 351 -13.86 -28.76 32.99
CA TRP A 351 -14.88 -29.60 33.61
C TRP A 351 -14.26 -30.94 34.01
N LEU A 352 -14.13 -31.17 35.31
CA LEU A 352 -13.77 -32.49 35.85
C LEU A 352 -14.97 -33.06 36.59
N ARG A 353 -15.47 -34.22 36.13
CA ARG A 353 -16.71 -34.85 36.61
C ARG A 353 -17.96 -33.98 36.39
N LYS A 354 -18.32 -33.13 37.36
CA LYS A 354 -19.53 -32.26 37.37
C LYS A 354 -19.25 -30.88 37.98
N GLU A 355 -18.00 -30.61 38.36
CA GLU A 355 -17.59 -29.35 38.95
C GLU A 355 -16.79 -28.56 37.92
N VAL A 356 -17.08 -27.25 37.84
CA VAL A 356 -16.33 -26.31 37.02
C VAL A 356 -15.14 -25.83 37.81
N MET A 357 -13.94 -26.05 37.27
CA MET A 357 -12.71 -25.54 37.84
C MET A 357 -12.33 -24.26 37.07
N THR A 358 -12.43 -23.12 37.74
CA THR A 358 -12.16 -21.79 37.18
C THR A 358 -10.79 -21.22 37.53
N ASP A 359 -10.09 -21.79 38.51
CA ASP A 359 -8.77 -21.30 38.98
C ASP A 359 -7.79 -22.46 39.21
N LYS A 360 -6.49 -22.18 38.95
CA LYS A 360 -5.29 -23.03 39.14
C LYS A 360 -5.57 -24.40 39.75
N ALA A 361 -5.93 -25.34 38.86
CA ALA A 361 -6.40 -26.67 39.20
C ALA A 361 -5.32 -27.59 39.79
N SER A 362 -4.03 -27.21 39.73
CA SER A 362 -2.89 -28.01 40.16
C SER A 362 -2.87 -28.35 41.66
N LEU A 363 -3.51 -27.56 42.52
CA LEU A 363 -3.45 -27.75 43.98
C LEU A 363 -4.54 -28.68 44.57
N LYS A 364 -5.57 -29.06 43.80
CA LYS A 364 -6.74 -29.81 44.33
C LYS A 364 -6.96 -31.19 43.70
N ILE A 365 -6.18 -31.56 42.68
CA ILE A 365 -6.41 -32.77 41.89
C ILE A 365 -5.40 -33.86 42.27
N ALA A 366 -5.87 -35.11 42.39
CA ALA A 366 -4.99 -36.26 42.62
C ALA A 366 -4.07 -36.50 41.40
N PRO A 367 -2.79 -36.84 41.60
CA PRO A 367 -1.80 -36.92 40.51
C PRO A 367 -2.21 -37.89 39.38
N ASN A 368 -2.82 -39.03 39.71
CA ASN A 368 -3.28 -40.01 38.71
C ASN A 368 -4.39 -39.47 37.79
N VAL A 369 -5.16 -38.48 38.24
CA VAL A 369 -6.23 -37.85 37.44
C VAL A 369 -5.67 -36.72 36.58
N LEU A 370 -4.54 -36.14 37.00
CA LEU A 370 -3.82 -35.10 36.25
C LEU A 370 -3.04 -35.69 35.06
N GLU A 371 -2.65 -36.95 35.14
CA GLU A 371 -1.93 -37.67 34.07
C GLU A 371 -2.79 -37.91 32.82
N MET A 372 -4.10 -38.13 32.96
CA MET A 372 -5.00 -38.36 31.81
C MET A 372 -5.17 -37.14 30.88
N PRO A 373 -5.47 -35.92 31.39
CA PRO A 373 -5.44 -34.70 30.56
C PRO A 373 -4.06 -34.44 29.97
N HIS A 374 -3.00 -34.78 30.68
CA HIS A 374 -1.63 -34.60 30.22
C HIS A 374 -1.34 -35.47 28.99
N GLU A 375 -1.61 -36.78 29.08
CA GLU A 375 -1.47 -37.72 27.95
C GLU A 375 -2.39 -37.34 26.78
N GLY A 376 -3.64 -36.95 27.08
CA GLY A 376 -4.62 -36.56 26.07
C GLY A 376 -4.25 -35.29 25.30
N VAL A 377 -3.63 -34.30 25.95
CA VAL A 377 -3.17 -33.07 25.27
C VAL A 377 -1.86 -33.32 24.55
N ASP A 378 -0.90 -33.98 25.21
CA ASP A 378 0.46 -34.09 24.68
C ASP A 378 0.53 -34.99 23.42
N LEU A 379 -0.24 -36.09 23.40
CA LEU A 379 -0.25 -37.02 22.26
C LEU A 379 -1.14 -36.56 21.10
N ASN A 380 -2.15 -35.73 21.34
CA ASN A 380 -3.11 -35.32 20.32
C ASN A 380 -2.89 -33.90 19.78
N THR A 381 -1.93 -33.14 20.33
CA THR A 381 -1.60 -31.80 19.82
C THR A 381 -0.40 -31.85 18.89
N THR A 382 -0.50 -31.12 17.77
CA THR A 382 0.60 -30.94 16.82
C THR A 382 1.52 -29.78 17.19
N GLY A 383 1.21 -29.09 18.30
CA GLY A 383 1.97 -27.96 18.78
C GLY A 383 3.33 -28.34 19.36
N GLU A 384 4.32 -27.46 19.12
CA GLU A 384 5.68 -27.59 19.63
C GLU A 384 5.92 -26.51 20.68
N VAL A 385 6.42 -26.91 21.85
CA VAL A 385 6.81 -25.97 22.91
C VAL A 385 8.33 -25.82 22.86
N TYR A 386 8.81 -24.59 22.72
CA TYR A 386 10.22 -24.30 22.67
C TYR A 386 10.65 -23.42 23.84
N ARG A 387 11.54 -23.96 24.69
CA ARG A 387 12.18 -23.21 25.77
C ARG A 387 13.52 -22.67 25.28
N GLN A 388 13.58 -21.39 24.95
CA GLN A 388 14.84 -20.74 24.55
C GLN A 388 15.68 -20.45 25.79
N LEU A 389 16.98 -20.81 25.78
CA LEU A 389 17.90 -20.67 26.93
C LEU A 389 18.00 -19.23 27.51
N SER A 390 17.56 -18.21 26.76
CA SER A 390 17.71 -16.78 27.08
C SER A 390 16.43 -16.08 27.55
N THR A 391 15.25 -16.69 27.43
CA THR A 391 13.97 -16.07 27.81
C THR A 391 13.18 -16.99 28.74
N ALA A 392 12.71 -16.48 29.88
CA ALA A 392 11.97 -17.25 30.88
C ALA A 392 10.60 -17.76 30.41
N ILE A 393 10.07 -17.25 29.29
CA ILE A 393 8.77 -17.59 28.74
C ILE A 393 8.98 -18.54 27.53
N PRO A 394 8.43 -19.77 27.56
CA PRO A 394 8.48 -20.69 26.43
C PRO A 394 7.67 -20.15 25.26
N LYS A 395 8.18 -20.31 24.03
CA LYS A 395 7.41 -20.02 22.81
C LYS A 395 6.66 -21.28 22.41
N ILE A 396 5.34 -21.17 22.30
CA ILE A 396 4.45 -22.26 21.90
C ILE A 396 4.03 -22.03 20.45
N PHE A 397 4.15 -23.05 19.62
CA PHE A 397 3.69 -23.06 18.24
C PHE A 397 2.51 -24.01 18.09
N GLY A 398 1.52 -23.65 17.28
CA GLY A 398 0.35 -24.49 17.00
C GLY A 398 -0.79 -23.68 16.39
N SER A 399 -1.95 -24.30 16.23
CA SER A 399 -3.21 -23.59 16.00
C SER A 399 -3.59 -22.74 17.23
N PRO A 400 -4.42 -21.70 17.10
CA PRO A 400 -4.83 -20.87 18.24
C PRO A 400 -5.43 -21.68 19.40
N THR A 401 -6.18 -22.74 19.09
CA THR A 401 -6.78 -23.63 20.09
C THR A 401 -5.74 -24.51 20.78
N GLU A 402 -4.81 -25.10 20.02
CA GLU A 402 -3.72 -25.89 20.61
C GLU A 402 -2.82 -25.02 21.47
N LEU A 403 -2.53 -23.78 21.02
CA LEU A 403 -1.74 -22.82 21.79
C LEU A 403 -2.43 -22.47 23.11
N ALA A 404 -3.75 -22.27 23.10
CA ALA A 404 -4.53 -22.05 24.30
C ALA A 404 -4.43 -23.21 25.28
N ILE A 405 -4.61 -24.44 24.81
CA ILE A 405 -4.57 -25.66 25.62
C ILE A 405 -3.17 -25.91 26.17
N LEU A 406 -2.13 -25.83 25.33
CA LEU A 406 -0.74 -26.01 25.72
C LEU A 406 -0.30 -24.93 26.72
N SER A 407 -0.72 -23.67 26.51
CA SER A 407 -0.44 -22.59 27.46
C SER A 407 -1.12 -22.83 28.81
N TRP A 408 -2.37 -23.32 28.81
CA TRP A 408 -3.10 -23.65 30.01
C TRP A 408 -2.44 -24.81 30.79
N VAL A 409 -2.05 -25.89 30.10
CA VAL A 409 -1.35 -27.02 30.73
C VAL A 409 0.00 -26.57 31.32
N MET A 410 0.77 -25.78 30.58
CA MET A 410 2.11 -25.39 31.01
C MET A 410 2.08 -24.35 32.15
N PHE A 411 1.21 -23.33 32.07
CA PHE A 411 1.20 -22.22 33.04
C PHE A 411 0.26 -22.46 34.24
N ASP A 412 -0.90 -23.08 34.03
CA ASP A 412 -1.91 -23.24 35.09
C ASP A 412 -1.84 -24.61 35.78
N LEU A 413 -1.45 -25.67 35.05
CA LEU A 413 -1.22 -27.00 35.61
C LEU A 413 0.25 -27.25 36.01
N ALA A 414 1.20 -26.43 35.53
CA ALA A 414 2.64 -26.48 35.85
C ALA A 414 3.31 -27.83 35.50
N ILE A 415 2.95 -28.41 34.36
CA ILE A 415 3.47 -29.70 33.88
C ILE A 415 4.46 -29.47 32.72
N ASP A 416 5.56 -30.23 32.68
CA ASP A 416 6.52 -30.20 31.57
C ASP A 416 6.09 -31.16 30.45
N ILE A 417 5.90 -30.62 29.25
CA ILE A 417 5.23 -31.28 28.11
C ILE A 417 6.22 -32.17 27.33
N ASP A 418 7.52 -31.88 27.38
CA ASP A 418 8.51 -32.59 26.57
C ASP A 418 8.86 -34.01 27.08
N GLU A 419 8.54 -34.34 28.35
CA GLU A 419 8.90 -35.63 28.95
C GLU A 419 8.03 -36.79 28.44
N LEU A 420 6.75 -36.56 28.12
CA LEU A 420 5.82 -37.63 27.71
C LEU A 420 5.93 -38.02 26.23
N LYS A 421 6.16 -37.06 25.32
CA LYS A 421 6.41 -37.32 23.88
C LYS A 421 7.58 -38.28 23.62
N GLN A 422 8.56 -38.33 24.52
CA GLN A 422 9.71 -39.23 24.39
C GLN A 422 9.39 -40.69 24.80
N GLY A 423 8.31 -40.90 25.56
CA GLY A 423 7.92 -42.22 26.07
C GLY A 423 6.97 -43.02 25.16
N HIS A 424 6.33 -42.36 24.18
CA HIS A 424 5.28 -42.97 23.35
C HIS A 424 5.55 -42.77 21.86
N GLU A 425 5.42 -43.84 21.06
CA GLU A 425 5.52 -43.77 19.61
C GLU A 425 4.13 -43.59 18.98
N ILE A 426 3.95 -42.50 18.23
CA ILE A 426 2.69 -42.20 17.55
C ILE A 426 2.60 -43.01 16.25
N LEU A 427 1.76 -44.05 16.24
CA LEU A 427 1.59 -44.94 15.09
C LEU A 427 0.71 -44.35 13.98
N HIS A 428 -0.39 -43.69 14.35
CA HIS A 428 -1.35 -43.12 13.40
C HIS A 428 -2.14 -41.98 14.05
N VAL A 429 -2.09 -40.79 13.44
CA VAL A 429 -2.90 -39.62 13.86
C VAL A 429 -3.98 -39.38 12.82
N LYS A 430 -5.21 -39.22 13.27
CA LYS A 430 -6.30 -38.76 12.40
C LYS A 430 -6.51 -37.27 12.64
N ALA A 431 -6.18 -36.46 11.65
CA ALA A 431 -6.33 -35.02 11.73
C ALA A 431 -7.82 -34.61 11.82
N PHE A 432 -8.04 -33.44 12.42
CA PHE A 432 -9.35 -32.83 12.55
C PHE A 432 -9.97 -32.58 11.15
N ASN A 433 -11.23 -32.97 10.97
CA ASN A 433 -11.98 -32.79 9.72
C ASN A 433 -13.34 -32.16 10.05
N LEU A 434 -13.67 -31.03 9.40
CA LEU A 434 -14.89 -30.27 9.63
C LEU A 434 -16.19 -31.05 9.31
N GLU A 435 -16.16 -32.00 8.38
CA GLU A 435 -17.35 -32.77 7.96
C GLU A 435 -17.70 -33.91 8.92
N LYS A 436 -16.73 -34.38 9.72
CA LYS A 436 -16.89 -35.51 10.65
C LYS A 436 -16.89 -35.08 12.12
N LYS A 437 -17.24 -33.83 12.37
CA LYS A 437 -17.16 -33.16 13.67
C LYS A 437 -18.03 -33.81 14.75
#